data_AF-A0A3M1MT70-F1
#
_entry.id   AF-A0A3M1MT70-F1
#
_cell.length_a   1.000
_cell.length_b   1.000
_cell.length_c   1.000
_cell.angle_alpha   90.00
_cell.angle_beta   90.00
_cell.angle_gamma   90.00
#
_symmetry.space_group_name_H-M   'P 1'
#
loop_
_entity.id
_entity.type
_entity.pdbx_description
1 polymer ?
#
loop_
_entity_poly.entity_id
_entity_poly.type
_entity_poly.pdbx_seq_one_letter_code
_entity_poly.pdbx_strand_id
1 'polypeptide(L)'
;IFIRVNSAGVELSQADFAMSKIAVNERYGGNLMRKAIDYFCHLAVAPEFASKIEKGDPDFARSEFWPAIRWLRDVNDALYDPTYTDGLRVAFTFEFGRGKLQDLVALLSGRNFETKQYEESTAEESFAKLKSGILAFMKKTHFDRLTMILRSVGFVTSDLITSRNAVNFAYIVYLRGRREGLPPDDIERLVRRWYAMSILTGRYTGSPDTAFDLDIRQIETQGLRDYAEAIIASELPDTFWTGMLPQLMETSSAQSPYFIAYLAAQARLGDKGFLSKDITVRDLLLNRGDKHHIFPRRYLQQQGMNRGRYNQIANFVMAQSEVNIAIGDKPPEVYFKEIAEQVNGGPKRYGGITDPETLKRNFEENCLPISLLSGQVPDYETFLAERRRLMALRIKRWFEVLG
;
A
#
# COMPACT_ATOMS: atom_id res chain seq x y z
N ILE A 1 3.99 35.68 -7.13
CA ILE A 1 4.33 34.28 -6.77
C ILE A 1 5.72 34.02 -7.33
N PHE A 2 6.74 33.93 -6.48
CA PHE A 2 8.08 33.57 -6.94
C PHE A 2 8.13 32.05 -7.11
N ILE A 3 8.03 31.57 -8.35
CA ILE A 3 8.27 30.15 -8.67
C ILE A 3 9.78 29.96 -8.63
N ARG A 4 10.27 29.13 -7.70
CA ARG A 4 11.70 28.77 -7.63
C ARG A 4 11.87 27.41 -8.27
N VAL A 5 12.63 27.38 -9.36
CA VAL A 5 12.94 26.19 -10.14
C VAL A 5 14.34 25.67 -9.79
N ASN A 6 14.54 24.36 -9.84
CA ASN A 6 15.87 23.77 -9.79
C ASN A 6 16.65 24.04 -11.11
N SER A 7 17.91 23.60 -11.17
CA SER A 7 18.76 23.75 -12.37
C SER A 7 18.22 23.05 -13.63
N ALA A 8 17.20 22.20 -13.49
CA ALA A 8 16.50 21.52 -14.58
C ALA A 8 15.13 22.15 -14.92
N GLY A 9 14.78 23.31 -14.33
CA GLY A 9 13.53 24.01 -14.61
C GLY A 9 12.30 23.44 -13.89
N VAL A 10 12.49 22.53 -12.93
CA VAL A 10 11.39 21.89 -12.18
C VAL A 10 11.08 22.70 -10.92
N GLU A 11 9.80 22.97 -10.68
CA GLU A 11 9.33 23.64 -9.46
C GLU A 11 9.70 22.85 -8.20
N LEU A 12 10.30 23.53 -7.22
CA LEU A 12 10.71 22.91 -5.97
C LEU A 12 9.51 22.61 -5.08
N SER A 13 9.42 21.37 -4.59
CA SER A 13 8.44 20.97 -3.58
C SER A 13 8.80 21.51 -2.19
N GLN A 14 7.83 21.50 -1.27
CA GLN A 14 8.11 21.86 0.15
C GLN A 14 9.14 20.93 0.80
N ALA A 15 9.19 19.66 0.38
CA ALA A 15 10.23 18.73 0.81
C ALA A 15 11.62 19.17 0.34
N ASP A 16 11.75 19.68 -0.89
CA ASP A 16 13.03 20.19 -1.41
C ASP A 16 13.52 21.43 -0.65
N PHE A 17 12.59 22.31 -0.27
CA PHE A 17 12.92 23.46 0.57
C PHE A 17 13.36 23.03 1.97
N ALA A 18 12.67 22.06 2.58
CA ALA A 18 13.07 21.51 3.87
C ALA A 18 14.46 20.87 3.77
N MET A 19 14.69 20.01 2.76
CA MET A 19 15.98 19.38 2.52
C MET A 19 17.11 20.40 2.30
N SER A 20 16.83 21.53 1.63
CA SER A 20 17.80 22.62 1.46
C SER A 20 18.08 23.35 2.78
N LYS A 21 17.05 23.60 3.60
CA LYS A 21 17.20 24.21 4.93
C LYS A 21 17.97 23.34 5.90
N ILE A 22 17.75 22.02 5.84
CA ILE A 22 18.52 21.04 6.61
C ILE A 22 19.98 21.09 6.19
N ALA A 23 20.26 21.05 4.88
CA ALA A 23 21.62 21.00 4.35
C ALA A 23 22.50 22.20 4.74
N VAL A 24 21.94 23.42 4.75
CA VAL A 24 22.71 24.65 5.03
C VAL A 24 22.97 24.89 6.52
N ASN A 25 22.39 24.08 7.42
CA ASN A 25 22.56 24.24 8.85
C ASN A 25 23.63 23.27 9.38
N GLU A 26 24.87 23.74 9.53
CA GLU A 26 25.93 22.93 10.15
C GLU A 26 25.89 22.95 11.67
N ARG A 27 25.38 24.05 12.24
CA ARG A 27 25.33 24.29 13.69
C ARG A 27 24.60 23.20 14.46
N TYR A 28 23.48 22.72 13.93
CA TYR A 28 22.64 21.68 14.55
C TYR A 28 22.80 20.32 13.84
N GLY A 29 23.89 20.12 13.09
CA GLY A 29 24.20 18.87 12.39
C GLY A 29 23.28 18.57 11.20
N GLY A 30 22.63 19.59 10.63
CA GLY A 30 21.73 19.45 9.49
C GLY A 30 22.42 18.92 8.23
N ASN A 31 23.67 19.30 7.97
CA ASN A 31 24.46 18.72 6.88
C ASN A 31 24.62 17.19 6.96
N LEU A 32 24.89 16.64 8.15
CA LEU A 32 24.96 15.19 8.38
C LEU A 32 23.57 14.54 8.34
N MET A 33 22.54 15.21 8.86
CA MET A 33 21.16 14.74 8.80
C MET A 33 20.64 14.64 7.36
N ARG A 34 20.96 15.63 6.52
CA ARG A 34 20.67 15.62 5.08
C ARG A 34 21.27 14.38 4.42
N LYS A 35 22.56 14.13 4.66
CA LYS A 35 23.26 12.94 4.16
C LYS A 35 22.60 11.66 4.67
N ALA A 36 22.18 11.60 5.93
CA ALA A 36 21.49 10.44 6.48
C ALA A 36 20.22 10.10 5.70
N ILE A 37 19.40 11.11 5.39
CA ILE A 37 18.17 10.97 4.62
C ILE A 37 18.50 10.46 3.20
N ASP A 38 19.42 11.13 2.51
CA ASP A 38 19.78 10.77 1.14
C ASP A 38 20.39 9.36 1.07
N TYR A 39 21.30 9.01 1.99
CA TYR A 39 21.93 7.69 2.05
C TYR A 39 20.96 6.60 2.45
N PHE A 40 20.02 6.85 3.37
CA PHE A 40 18.99 5.85 3.70
C PHE A 40 18.14 5.51 2.48
N CYS A 41 17.62 6.52 1.77
CA CYS A 41 16.82 6.32 0.56
C CYS A 41 17.61 5.61 -0.54
N HIS A 42 18.90 5.95 -0.69
CA HIS A 42 19.75 5.30 -1.68
C HIS A 42 20.03 3.84 -1.32
N LEU A 43 20.38 3.55 -0.06
CA LEU A 43 20.66 2.20 0.41
C LEU A 43 19.43 1.29 0.44
N ALA A 44 18.22 1.84 0.60
CA ALA A 44 16.99 1.06 0.48
C ALA A 44 16.85 0.42 -0.91
N VAL A 45 17.37 1.07 -1.96
CA VAL A 45 17.30 0.59 -3.35
C VAL A 45 18.60 -0.05 -3.83
N ALA A 46 19.74 0.41 -3.33
CA ALA A 46 21.09 -0.03 -3.69
C ALA A 46 21.95 -0.36 -2.44
N PRO A 47 21.65 -1.47 -1.73
CA PRO A 47 22.37 -1.89 -0.52
C PRO A 47 23.90 -1.96 -0.68
N GLU A 48 24.37 -2.33 -1.87
CA GLU A 48 25.79 -2.47 -2.20
C GLU A 48 26.57 -1.14 -2.10
N PHE A 49 25.87 0.00 -2.12
CA PHE A 49 26.47 1.32 -1.99
C PHE A 49 27.03 1.60 -0.59
N ALA A 50 26.68 0.78 0.41
CA ALA A 50 27.16 0.92 1.79
C ALA A 50 28.70 1.02 1.88
N SER A 51 29.39 0.16 1.14
CA SER A 51 30.87 0.14 1.10
C SER A 51 31.48 1.42 0.51
N LYS A 52 30.76 2.11 -0.40
CA LYS A 52 31.18 3.38 -0.98
C LYS A 52 31.00 4.54 0.00
N ILE A 53 29.94 4.52 0.82
CA ILE A 53 29.74 5.52 1.87
C ILE A 53 30.84 5.41 2.92
N GLU A 54 31.14 4.20 3.42
CA GLU A 54 32.16 3.99 4.46
C GLU A 54 33.55 4.50 4.04
N LYS A 55 33.90 4.33 2.75
CA LYS A 55 35.20 4.75 2.21
C LYS A 55 35.21 6.21 1.75
N GLY A 56 34.11 6.67 1.15
CA GLY A 56 34.02 7.97 0.47
C GLY A 56 33.54 9.12 1.35
N ASP A 57 32.90 8.83 2.49
CA ASP A 57 32.40 9.84 3.42
C ASP A 57 32.74 9.45 4.88
N PRO A 58 34.02 9.54 5.29
CA PRO A 58 34.46 9.12 6.61
C PRO A 58 33.86 9.97 7.74
N ASP A 59 33.47 11.22 7.48
CA ASP A 59 32.80 12.07 8.46
C ASP A 59 31.38 11.56 8.75
N PHE A 60 30.63 11.20 7.70
CA PHE A 60 29.32 10.59 7.88
C PHE A 60 29.42 9.20 8.53
N ALA A 61 30.38 8.37 8.11
CA ALA A 61 30.57 7.03 8.65
C ALA A 61 30.89 7.02 10.16
N ARG A 62 31.51 8.08 10.68
CA ARG A 62 31.75 8.30 12.12
C ARG A 62 30.57 8.94 12.85
N SER A 63 29.60 9.49 12.14
CA SER A 63 28.43 10.14 12.75
C SER A 63 27.48 9.13 13.39
N GLU A 64 26.58 9.62 14.24
CA GLU A 64 25.53 8.81 14.87
C GLU A 64 24.52 8.23 13.86
N PHE A 65 24.43 8.77 12.64
CA PHE A 65 23.49 8.33 11.64
C PHE A 65 23.92 7.03 10.94
N TRP A 66 25.23 6.78 10.81
CA TRP A 66 25.70 5.56 10.13
C TRP A 66 25.27 4.27 10.84
N PRO A 67 25.44 4.12 12.16
CA PRO A 67 24.92 2.97 12.90
C PRO A 67 23.41 2.77 12.72
N ALA A 68 22.64 3.84 12.52
CA ALA A 68 21.19 3.80 12.35
C ALA A 68 20.75 3.26 10.99
N ILE A 69 21.59 3.35 9.94
CA ILE A 69 21.22 2.98 8.56
C ILE A 69 22.07 1.85 7.96
N ARG A 70 23.24 1.52 8.53
CA ARG A 70 24.18 0.53 7.97
C ARG A 70 23.59 -0.87 7.77
N TRP A 71 22.50 -1.19 8.48
CA TRP A 71 21.79 -2.46 8.36
C TRP A 71 21.13 -2.63 6.98
N LEU A 72 20.89 -1.54 6.24
CA LEU A 72 20.34 -1.58 4.89
C LEU A 72 21.24 -2.32 3.90
N ARG A 73 22.54 -2.44 4.17
CA ARG A 73 23.49 -3.20 3.33
C ARG A 73 23.11 -4.68 3.17
N ASP A 74 22.33 -5.20 4.12
CA ASP A 74 21.93 -6.61 4.21
C ASP A 74 20.45 -6.80 3.81
N VAL A 75 19.78 -5.75 3.33
CA VAL A 75 18.36 -5.78 2.96
C VAL A 75 18.20 -6.21 1.52
N ASN A 76 17.29 -7.16 1.29
CA ASN A 76 16.86 -7.63 -0.04
C ASN A 76 15.34 -7.50 -0.22
N ASP A 77 14.67 -6.74 0.64
CA ASP A 77 13.21 -6.56 0.63
C ASP A 77 12.85 -5.18 0.05
N ALA A 78 12.31 -5.18 -1.17
CA ALA A 78 11.89 -3.97 -1.89
C ALA A 78 10.43 -3.57 -1.65
N LEU A 79 9.75 -4.08 -0.61
CA LEU A 79 8.33 -3.80 -0.38
C LEU A 79 8.05 -2.30 -0.19
N TYR A 80 8.98 -1.58 0.45
CA TYR A 80 8.86 -0.16 0.71
C TYR A 80 10.22 0.52 0.54
N ASP A 81 10.40 1.20 -0.59
CA ASP A 81 11.59 1.99 -0.89
C ASP A 81 11.25 3.49 -0.76
N PRO A 82 11.46 4.11 0.43
CA PRO A 82 11.05 5.47 0.67
C PRO A 82 11.94 6.50 -0.03
N THR A 83 11.33 7.59 -0.48
CA THR A 83 12.04 8.80 -0.90
C THR A 83 12.33 9.71 0.30
N TYR A 84 13.16 10.74 0.10
CA TYR A 84 13.40 11.73 1.15
C TYR A 84 12.12 12.44 1.58
N THR A 85 11.18 12.65 0.65
CA THR A 85 9.85 13.21 0.95
C THR A 85 9.07 12.31 1.88
N ASP A 86 9.13 10.99 1.67
CA ASP A 86 8.45 10.01 2.52
C ASP A 86 9.05 10.02 3.94
N GLY A 87 10.38 9.95 4.05
CA GLY A 87 11.08 10.01 5.33
C GLY A 87 10.83 11.31 6.09
N LEU A 88 10.86 12.45 5.40
CA LEU A 88 10.54 13.76 6.00
C LEU A 88 9.09 13.83 6.45
N ARG A 89 8.13 13.36 5.65
CA ARG A 89 6.71 13.36 6.02
C ARG A 89 6.47 12.55 7.28
N VAL A 90 7.02 11.33 7.36
CA VAL A 90 6.85 10.48 8.55
C VAL A 90 7.49 11.13 9.77
N ALA A 91 8.76 11.52 9.67
CA ALA A 91 9.50 12.10 10.80
C ALA A 91 8.86 13.41 11.28
N PHE A 92 8.50 14.31 10.37
CA PHE A 92 7.87 15.58 10.70
C PHE A 92 6.50 15.37 11.34
N THR A 93 5.63 14.57 10.72
CA THR A 93 4.27 14.39 11.26
C THR A 93 4.27 13.68 12.59
N PHE A 94 5.11 12.66 12.76
CA PHE A 94 5.26 11.95 14.04
C PHE A 94 5.78 12.85 15.16
N GLU A 95 6.84 13.64 14.94
CA GLU A 95 7.51 14.42 15.99
C GLU A 95 6.86 15.76 16.30
N PHE A 96 6.25 16.41 15.30
CA PHE A 96 5.75 17.78 15.43
C PHE A 96 4.23 17.86 15.59
N GLY A 97 3.50 16.76 15.41
CA GLY A 97 2.04 16.78 15.44
C GLY A 97 1.43 17.60 14.29
N ARG A 98 2.10 17.65 13.12
CA ARG A 98 1.73 18.50 11.98
C ARG A 98 1.90 17.79 10.64
N GLY A 99 1.00 18.02 9.68
CA GLY A 99 1.03 17.33 8.38
C GLY A 99 1.51 18.17 7.20
N LYS A 100 1.56 19.49 7.33
CA LYS A 100 1.91 20.39 6.21
C LYS A 100 3.41 20.62 6.16
N LEU A 101 4.09 20.10 5.13
CA LEU A 101 5.55 20.22 5.02
C LEU A 101 6.05 21.68 4.98
N GLN A 102 5.23 22.62 4.54
CA GLN A 102 5.55 24.05 4.61
C GLN A 102 5.81 24.53 6.06
N ASP A 103 5.12 23.95 7.04
CA ASP A 103 5.33 24.28 8.46
C ASP A 103 6.72 23.84 8.91
N LEU A 104 7.24 22.71 8.41
CA LEU A 104 8.60 22.26 8.70
C LEU A 104 9.64 23.30 8.25
N VAL A 105 9.50 23.85 7.04
CA VAL A 105 10.42 24.87 6.51
C VAL A 105 10.44 26.11 7.41
N ALA A 106 9.27 26.52 7.89
CA ALA A 106 9.14 27.66 8.80
C ALA A 106 9.78 27.38 10.17
N LEU A 107 9.50 26.21 10.76
CA LEU A 107 10.05 25.77 12.04
C LEU A 107 11.57 25.67 12.03
N LEU A 108 12.16 25.04 11.00
CA LEU A 108 13.62 24.96 10.82
C LEU A 108 14.25 26.34 10.58
N SER A 109 13.48 27.32 10.12
CA SER A 109 13.95 28.71 10.00
C SER A 109 13.86 29.47 11.34
N GLY A 110 13.35 28.85 12.40
CA GLY A 110 13.17 29.45 13.73
C GLY A 110 11.81 30.11 13.95
N ARG A 111 10.84 29.93 13.04
CA ARG A 111 9.53 30.59 13.18
C ARG A 111 8.73 29.95 14.31
N ASN A 112 8.54 30.71 15.38
CA ASN A 112 7.59 30.37 16.44
C ASN A 112 6.17 30.71 15.97
N PHE A 113 5.25 29.73 15.99
CA PHE A 113 3.89 29.93 15.50
C PHE A 113 2.96 30.66 16.48
N GLU A 114 3.30 30.68 17.77
CA GLU A 114 2.55 31.40 18.79
C GLU A 114 2.93 32.88 18.81
N THR A 115 4.23 33.17 18.93
CA THR A 115 4.75 34.56 18.98
C THR A 115 4.81 35.20 17.59
N LYS A 116 4.80 34.38 16.53
CA LYS A 116 5.02 34.77 15.13
C LYS A 116 6.41 35.39 14.88
N GLN A 117 7.35 35.23 15.80
CA GLN A 117 8.72 35.71 15.70
C GLN A 117 9.68 34.62 15.23
N TYR A 118 10.88 35.04 14.81
CA TYR A 118 11.98 34.14 14.52
C TYR A 118 12.92 34.05 15.72
N GLU A 119 13.03 32.86 16.28
CA GLU A 119 13.73 32.56 17.53
C GLU A 119 14.73 31.44 17.29
N GLU A 120 15.97 31.65 17.75
CA GLU A 120 17.06 30.68 17.59
C GLU A 120 16.80 29.38 18.36
N SER A 121 16.18 29.48 19.55
CA SER A 121 15.73 28.35 20.36
C SER A 121 14.69 27.49 19.63
N THR A 122 13.76 28.12 18.89
CA THR A 122 12.78 27.39 18.07
C THR A 122 13.48 26.60 16.96
N ALA A 123 14.51 27.17 16.33
CA ALA A 123 15.28 26.46 15.31
C ALA A 123 16.02 25.26 15.92
N GLU A 124 16.72 25.46 17.05
CA GLU A 124 17.45 24.40 17.76
C GLU A 124 16.52 23.24 18.14
N GLU A 125 15.38 23.52 18.78
CA GLU A 125 14.38 22.52 19.15
C GLU A 125 13.82 21.79 17.92
N SER A 126 13.56 22.52 16.83
CA SER A 126 13.05 21.95 15.58
C SER A 126 14.05 20.98 14.96
N PHE A 127 15.35 21.32 14.93
CA PHE A 127 16.38 20.40 14.45
C PHE A 127 16.52 19.18 15.34
N ALA A 128 16.44 19.34 16.67
CA ALA A 128 16.48 18.22 17.61
C ALA A 128 15.28 17.27 17.43
N LYS A 129 14.06 17.80 17.30
CA LYS A 129 12.85 17.01 17.01
C LYS A 129 12.95 16.28 15.69
N LEU A 130 13.34 16.98 14.62
CA LEU A 130 13.48 16.36 13.30
C LEU A 130 14.51 15.23 13.32
N LYS A 131 15.66 15.43 13.99
CA LYS A 131 16.68 14.40 14.18
C LYS A 131 16.10 13.16 14.86
N SER A 132 15.35 13.33 15.95
CA SER A 132 14.66 12.23 16.65
C SER A 132 13.74 11.46 15.70
N GLY A 133 12.92 12.18 14.93
CA GLY A 133 11.97 11.57 14.00
C GLY A 133 12.65 10.80 12.87
N ILE A 134 13.74 11.34 12.32
CA ILE A 134 14.53 10.69 11.28
C ILE A 134 15.18 9.41 11.83
N LEU A 135 15.79 9.46 13.01
CA LEU A 135 16.36 8.26 13.65
C LEU A 135 15.28 7.23 13.96
N ALA A 136 14.09 7.65 14.40
CA ALA A 136 12.96 6.76 14.65
C ALA A 136 12.45 6.08 13.36
N PHE A 137 12.38 6.82 12.25
CA PHE A 137 12.00 6.32 10.93
C PHE A 137 13.03 5.31 10.37
N MET A 138 14.31 5.61 10.52
CA MET A 138 15.40 4.78 9.97
C MET A 138 15.73 3.54 10.81
N LYS A 139 15.23 3.47 12.05
CA LYS A 139 15.54 2.37 12.96
C LYS A 139 15.06 1.03 12.39
N LYS A 140 16.00 0.11 12.18
CA LYS A 140 15.77 -1.26 11.66
C LYS A 140 14.52 -1.93 12.23
N THR A 141 14.40 -1.96 13.56
CA THR A 141 13.27 -2.63 14.22
C THR A 141 11.92 -2.01 13.89
N HIS A 142 11.86 -0.71 13.62
CA HIS A 142 10.61 -0.03 13.27
C HIS A 142 10.27 -0.29 11.81
N PHE A 143 11.25 -0.18 10.93
CA PHE A 143 11.10 -0.42 9.51
C PHE A 143 10.71 -1.88 9.22
N ASP A 144 11.43 -2.85 9.79
CA ASP A 144 11.12 -4.28 9.67
C ASP A 144 9.71 -4.60 10.18
N ARG A 145 9.29 -3.99 11.29
CA ARG A 145 7.95 -4.24 11.85
C ARG A 145 6.86 -3.67 10.95
N LEU A 146 7.04 -2.47 10.39
CA LEU A 146 6.08 -1.90 9.45
C LEU A 146 5.93 -2.82 8.22
N THR A 147 7.03 -3.22 7.58
CA THR A 147 6.97 -4.06 6.37
C THR A 147 6.37 -5.44 6.68
N MET A 148 6.70 -6.05 7.82
CA MET A 148 6.05 -7.27 8.30
C MET A 148 4.54 -7.09 8.47
N ILE A 149 4.09 -5.97 9.05
CA ILE A 149 2.66 -5.67 9.20
C ILE A 149 2.00 -5.56 7.83
N LEU A 150 2.56 -4.80 6.88
CA LEU A 150 2.00 -4.67 5.52
C LEU A 150 1.89 -6.03 4.80
N ARG A 151 2.91 -6.89 4.93
CA ARG A 151 2.89 -8.27 4.41
C ARG A 151 1.80 -9.12 5.06
N SER A 152 1.54 -8.92 6.35
CA SER A 152 0.49 -9.60 7.10
C SER A 152 -0.92 -9.12 6.70
N VAL A 153 -1.05 -7.93 6.12
CA VAL A 153 -2.31 -7.44 5.53
C VAL A 153 -2.57 -8.09 4.16
N GLY A 154 -1.53 -8.62 3.50
CA GLY A 154 -1.62 -9.21 2.15
C GLY A 154 -0.88 -8.42 1.07
N PHE A 155 -0.25 -7.29 1.41
CA PHE A 155 0.58 -6.50 0.50
C PHE A 155 1.99 -7.09 0.47
N VAL A 156 2.19 -8.09 -0.40
CA VAL A 156 3.39 -8.94 -0.42
C VAL A 156 4.45 -8.53 -1.44
N THR A 157 4.10 -7.67 -2.38
CA THR A 157 5.01 -7.10 -3.39
C THR A 157 4.84 -5.59 -3.45
N SER A 158 5.87 -4.89 -3.92
CA SER A 158 5.85 -3.43 -4.11
C SER A 158 4.80 -2.98 -5.13
N ASP A 159 4.47 -3.81 -6.12
CA ASP A 159 3.41 -3.55 -7.11
C ASP A 159 2.01 -3.42 -6.48
N LEU A 160 1.80 -3.98 -5.28
CA LEU A 160 0.57 -3.81 -4.52
C LEU A 160 0.55 -2.51 -3.70
N ILE A 161 1.67 -1.80 -3.57
CA ILE A 161 1.73 -0.53 -2.85
C ILE A 161 1.40 0.62 -3.82
N THR A 162 0.12 0.94 -3.96
CA THR A 162 -0.34 2.01 -4.88
C THR A 162 -0.36 3.41 -4.26
N SER A 163 -0.20 3.53 -2.94
CA SER A 163 -0.16 4.82 -2.24
C SER A 163 0.96 4.85 -1.20
N ARG A 164 2.05 5.57 -1.51
CA ARG A 164 3.12 5.82 -0.55
C ARG A 164 2.65 6.63 0.65
N ASN A 165 1.74 7.59 0.46
CA ASN A 165 1.20 8.37 1.57
C ASN A 165 0.41 7.50 2.56
N ALA A 166 -0.31 6.47 2.08
CA ALA A 166 -0.97 5.52 2.99
C ALA A 166 0.06 4.72 3.80
N VAL A 167 1.19 4.31 3.19
CA VAL A 167 2.29 3.65 3.92
C VAL A 167 2.93 4.61 4.93
N ASN A 168 3.20 5.85 4.53
CA ASN A 168 3.79 6.87 5.40
C ASN A 168 2.90 7.10 6.62
N PHE A 169 1.58 7.23 6.44
CA PHE A 169 0.68 7.42 7.58
C PHE A 169 0.50 6.16 8.43
N ALA A 170 0.52 4.96 7.82
CA ALA A 170 0.59 3.71 8.58
C ALA A 170 1.86 3.64 9.44
N TYR A 171 2.99 4.18 8.96
CA TYR A 171 4.20 4.28 9.76
C TYR A 171 4.07 5.31 10.89
N ILE A 172 3.41 6.45 10.64
CA ILE A 172 3.09 7.43 11.68
C ILE A 172 2.22 6.80 12.78
N VAL A 173 1.19 6.03 12.42
CA VAL A 173 0.34 5.27 13.36
C VAL A 173 1.19 4.30 14.19
N TYR A 174 2.10 3.55 13.55
CA TYR A 174 3.03 2.67 14.26
C TYR A 174 3.90 3.42 15.28
N LEU A 175 4.54 4.51 14.86
CA LEU A 175 5.44 5.29 15.72
C LEU A 175 4.68 5.98 16.86
N ARG A 176 3.47 6.50 16.60
CA ARG A 176 2.59 7.08 17.62
C ARG A 176 2.14 6.06 18.64
N GLY A 177 1.70 4.89 18.21
CA GLY A 177 1.29 3.82 19.12
C GLY A 177 2.43 3.40 20.05
N ARG A 178 3.67 3.35 19.53
CA ARG A 178 4.87 3.11 20.33
C ARG A 178 5.15 4.22 21.33
N ARG A 179 5.00 5.49 20.94
CA ARG A 179 5.19 6.66 21.82
C ARG A 179 4.15 6.70 22.95
N GLU A 180 2.92 6.34 22.64
CA GLU A 180 1.80 6.28 23.60
C GLU A 180 1.85 5.02 24.48
N GLY A 181 2.85 4.15 24.30
CA GLY A 181 3.02 2.95 25.12
C GLY A 181 1.97 1.87 24.88
N LEU A 182 1.33 1.86 23.71
CA LEU A 182 0.33 0.84 23.37
C LEU A 182 0.98 -0.55 23.29
N PRO A 183 0.24 -1.62 23.66
CA PRO A 183 0.69 -2.99 23.47
C PRO A 183 1.05 -3.28 21.99
N PRO A 184 2.11 -4.07 21.71
CA PRO A 184 2.53 -4.36 20.34
C PRO A 184 1.43 -4.93 19.44
N ASP A 185 0.59 -5.82 19.96
CA ASP A 185 -0.54 -6.43 19.25
C ASP A 185 -1.62 -5.40 18.89
N ASP A 186 -1.90 -4.45 19.78
CA ASP A 186 -2.82 -3.34 19.50
C ASP A 186 -2.26 -2.42 18.41
N ILE A 187 -0.95 -2.13 18.43
CA ILE A 187 -0.30 -1.33 17.37
C ILE A 187 -0.40 -2.06 16.03
N GLU A 188 -0.09 -3.36 15.99
CA GLU A 188 -0.20 -4.17 14.78
C GLU A 188 -1.64 -4.18 14.26
N ARG A 189 -2.67 -4.34 15.11
CA ARG A 189 -4.09 -4.23 14.71
C ARG A 189 -4.41 -2.87 14.11
N LEU A 190 -4.04 -1.78 14.79
CA LEU A 190 -4.34 -0.42 14.35
C LEU A 190 -3.67 -0.11 13.00
N VAL A 191 -2.40 -0.47 12.82
CA VAL A 191 -1.68 -0.25 11.55
C VAL A 191 -2.33 -1.04 10.41
N ARG A 192 -2.68 -2.31 10.62
CA ARG A 192 -3.35 -3.15 9.60
C ARG A 192 -4.67 -2.52 9.14
N ARG A 193 -5.54 -2.18 10.10
CA ARG A 193 -6.88 -1.65 9.81
C ARG A 193 -6.82 -0.23 9.23
N TRP A 194 -5.94 0.63 9.77
CA TRP A 194 -5.77 2.00 9.27
C TRP A 194 -5.26 2.01 7.83
N TYR A 195 -4.26 1.18 7.52
CA TYR A 195 -3.74 1.08 6.16
C TYR A 195 -4.81 0.55 5.19
N ALA A 196 -5.52 -0.52 5.54
CA ALA A 196 -6.60 -1.06 4.71
C ALA A 196 -7.71 -0.03 4.45
N MET A 197 -8.17 0.68 5.48
CA MET A 197 -9.14 1.77 5.34
C MET A 197 -8.62 2.88 4.43
N SER A 198 -7.37 3.32 4.64
CA SER A 198 -6.75 4.40 3.87
C SER A 198 -6.66 4.10 2.38
N ILE A 199 -6.43 2.83 2.01
CA ILE A 199 -6.45 2.37 0.62
C ILE A 199 -7.88 2.36 0.08
N LEU A 200 -8.83 1.78 0.82
CA LEU A 200 -10.22 1.63 0.39
C LEU A 200 -10.95 2.96 0.22
N THR A 201 -10.62 3.99 1.00
CA THR A 201 -11.26 5.32 0.93
C THR A 201 -10.44 6.34 0.16
N GLY A 202 -9.20 6.02 -0.20
CA GLY A 202 -8.29 6.97 -0.85
C GLY A 202 -7.93 8.18 0.04
N ARG A 203 -7.96 8.00 1.37
CA ARG A 203 -7.81 9.06 2.39
C ARG A 203 -6.65 10.04 2.12
N TYR A 204 -5.54 9.54 1.56
CA TYR A 204 -4.32 10.31 1.34
C TYR A 204 -3.95 10.56 -0.14
N THR A 205 -4.91 10.45 -1.05
CA THR A 205 -4.66 10.62 -2.50
C THR A 205 -4.87 12.06 -2.98
N GLY A 206 -5.94 12.74 -2.53
CA GLY A 206 -6.29 14.08 -3.02
C GLY A 206 -5.45 15.21 -2.40
N SER A 207 -5.60 15.41 -1.10
CA SER A 207 -4.93 16.49 -0.33
C SER A 207 -4.15 15.92 0.85
N PRO A 208 -3.05 15.17 0.60
CA PRO A 208 -2.36 14.41 1.64
C PRO A 208 -1.85 15.28 2.79
N ASP A 209 -1.30 16.47 2.53
CA ASP A 209 -0.80 17.36 3.60
C ASP A 209 -1.92 17.80 4.55
N THR A 210 -3.11 18.11 4.01
CA THR A 210 -4.28 18.48 4.82
C THR A 210 -4.82 17.30 5.60
N ALA A 211 -4.93 16.12 4.97
CA ALA A 211 -5.39 14.91 5.63
C ALA A 211 -4.42 14.48 6.74
N PHE A 212 -3.10 14.52 6.48
CA PHE A 212 -2.07 14.24 7.47
C PHE A 212 -2.18 15.20 8.67
N ASP A 213 -2.35 16.50 8.40
CA ASP A 213 -2.41 17.53 9.45
C ASP A 213 -3.68 17.40 10.29
N LEU A 214 -4.82 17.06 9.66
CA LEU A 214 -6.05 16.77 10.39
C LEU A 214 -5.87 15.54 11.27
N ASP A 215 -5.45 14.42 10.70
CA ASP A 215 -5.38 13.14 11.41
C ASP A 215 -4.42 13.21 12.59
N ILE A 216 -3.21 13.75 12.39
CA ILE A 216 -2.22 13.82 13.47
C ILE A 216 -2.66 14.74 14.60
N ARG A 217 -3.31 15.87 14.31
CA ARG A 217 -3.82 16.78 15.36
C ARG A 217 -4.91 16.12 16.18
N GLN A 218 -5.76 15.32 15.54
CA GLN A 218 -6.78 14.58 16.26
C GLN A 218 -6.18 13.45 17.09
N ILE A 219 -5.13 12.77 16.60
CA ILE A 219 -4.35 11.80 17.39
C ILE A 219 -3.73 12.47 18.63
N GLU A 220 -3.14 13.66 18.49
CA GLU A 220 -2.59 14.39 19.66
C GLU A 220 -3.67 14.81 20.66
N THR A 221 -4.89 15.09 20.19
CA THR A 221 -5.98 15.58 21.04
C THR A 221 -6.72 14.44 21.75
N GLN A 222 -6.95 13.32 21.06
CA GLN A 222 -7.85 12.24 21.49
C GLN A 222 -7.10 10.95 21.85
N GLY A 223 -5.82 10.82 21.49
CA GLY A 223 -5.07 9.57 21.53
C GLY A 223 -5.28 8.72 20.28
N LEU A 224 -4.25 7.93 19.92
CA LEU A 224 -4.24 7.18 18.66
C LEU A 224 -5.37 6.17 18.56
N ARG A 225 -5.59 5.37 19.61
CA ARG A 225 -6.55 4.26 19.59
C ARG A 225 -7.96 4.74 19.34
N ASP A 226 -8.42 5.68 20.15
CA ASP A 226 -9.81 6.14 20.14
C ASP A 226 -10.13 6.88 18.85
N TYR A 227 -9.21 7.73 18.39
CA TYR A 227 -9.34 8.40 17.10
C TYR A 227 -9.36 7.39 15.93
N ALA A 228 -8.45 6.43 15.94
CA ALA A 228 -8.33 5.47 14.85
C ALA A 228 -9.60 4.62 14.68
N GLU A 229 -10.12 4.06 15.78
CA GLU A 229 -11.33 3.24 15.76
C GLU A 229 -12.57 4.07 15.36
N ALA A 230 -12.67 5.32 15.84
CA ALA A 230 -13.77 6.21 15.46
C ALA A 230 -13.80 6.52 13.96
N ILE A 231 -12.64 6.86 13.37
CA ILE A 231 -12.54 7.11 11.93
C ILE A 231 -12.79 5.85 11.13
N ILE A 232 -12.23 4.70 11.52
CA ILE A 232 -12.46 3.43 10.82
C ILE A 232 -13.96 3.09 10.78
N ALA A 233 -14.66 3.22 11.90
CA ALA A 233 -16.09 2.96 11.97
C ALA A 233 -16.91 3.94 11.12
N SER A 234 -16.51 5.21 11.07
CA SER A 234 -17.19 6.24 10.26
C SER A 234 -16.97 6.07 8.76
N GLU A 235 -15.78 5.65 8.34
CA GLU A 235 -15.37 5.53 6.94
C GLU A 235 -15.83 4.22 6.30
N LEU A 236 -15.96 3.15 7.10
CA LEU A 236 -16.34 1.81 6.64
C LEU A 236 -17.62 1.28 7.33
N PRO A 237 -18.75 2.01 7.28
CA PRO A 237 -20.02 1.52 7.82
C PRO A 237 -20.51 0.28 7.06
N ASP A 238 -21.50 -0.46 7.59
CA ASP A 238 -21.99 -1.67 6.93
C ASP A 238 -22.48 -1.44 5.48
N THR A 239 -23.04 -0.25 5.20
CA THR A 239 -23.50 0.17 3.87
C THR A 239 -22.36 0.41 2.88
N PHE A 240 -21.12 0.62 3.35
CA PHE A 240 -19.93 0.72 2.49
C PHE A 240 -19.77 -0.55 1.67
N TRP A 241 -19.87 -1.72 2.32
CA TRP A 241 -19.53 -3.02 1.73
C TRP A 241 -20.55 -3.49 0.69
N THR A 242 -21.84 -3.26 0.93
CA THR A 242 -22.91 -3.75 0.05
C THR A 242 -23.43 -2.69 -0.93
N GLY A 243 -23.21 -1.41 -0.63
CA GLY A 243 -23.67 -0.29 -1.44
C GLY A 243 -22.54 0.37 -2.22
N MET A 244 -21.63 1.05 -1.51
CA MET A 244 -20.65 1.95 -2.13
C MET A 244 -19.49 1.21 -2.83
N LEU A 245 -18.85 0.26 -2.16
CA LEU A 245 -17.68 -0.44 -2.68
C LEU A 245 -17.95 -1.17 -4.02
N PRO A 246 -19.06 -1.91 -4.21
CA PRO A 246 -19.37 -2.50 -5.51
C PRO A 246 -19.46 -1.48 -6.65
N GLN A 247 -19.93 -0.26 -6.39
CA GLN A 247 -20.00 0.82 -7.38
C GLN A 247 -18.60 1.39 -7.67
N LEU A 248 -17.80 1.62 -6.64
CA LEU A 248 -16.41 2.07 -6.77
C LEU A 248 -15.53 1.07 -7.55
N MET A 249 -15.90 -0.22 -7.51
CA MET A 249 -15.25 -1.29 -8.27
C MET A 249 -15.65 -1.34 -9.76
N GLU A 250 -16.53 -0.46 -10.24
CA GLU A 250 -16.79 -0.27 -11.66
C GLU A 250 -15.66 0.54 -12.32
N THR A 251 -14.51 -0.11 -12.49
CA THR A 251 -13.31 0.49 -13.06
C THR A 251 -12.56 -0.51 -13.92
N SER A 252 -11.79 0.01 -14.88
CA SER A 252 -10.94 -0.79 -15.76
C SER A 252 -9.45 -0.75 -15.41
N SER A 253 -9.10 -0.04 -14.33
CA SER A 253 -7.71 0.07 -13.88
C SER A 253 -7.34 -1.11 -12.99
N ALA A 254 -6.45 -1.97 -13.51
CA ALA A 254 -5.87 -3.07 -12.75
C ALA A 254 -4.93 -2.62 -11.61
N GLN A 255 -4.63 -1.32 -11.52
CA GLN A 255 -3.92 -0.67 -10.42
C GLN A 255 -4.86 0.18 -9.53
N SER A 256 -6.18 0.04 -9.70
CA SER A 256 -7.14 0.69 -8.80
C SER A 256 -6.93 0.19 -7.35
N PRO A 257 -7.11 1.07 -6.34
CA PRO A 257 -6.97 0.67 -4.94
C PRO A 257 -7.89 -0.49 -4.57
N TYR A 258 -9.08 -0.59 -5.18
CA TYR A 258 -10.04 -1.64 -4.91
C TYR A 258 -9.61 -3.01 -5.42
N PHE A 259 -9.05 -3.09 -6.64
CA PHE A 259 -8.53 -4.36 -7.15
C PHE A 259 -7.29 -4.81 -6.39
N ILE A 260 -6.43 -3.87 -6.02
CA ILE A 260 -5.26 -4.16 -5.19
C ILE A 260 -5.66 -4.63 -3.79
N ALA A 261 -6.66 -3.99 -3.16
CA ALA A 261 -7.22 -4.45 -1.89
C ALA A 261 -7.85 -5.85 -2.02
N TYR A 262 -8.50 -6.15 -3.15
CA TYR A 262 -9.02 -7.48 -3.44
C TYR A 262 -7.90 -8.53 -3.55
N LEU A 263 -6.80 -8.24 -4.24
CA LEU A 263 -5.66 -9.15 -4.33
C LEU A 263 -4.97 -9.35 -2.96
N ALA A 264 -4.84 -8.28 -2.17
CA ALA A 264 -4.34 -8.36 -0.80
C ALA A 264 -5.27 -9.21 0.09
N ALA A 265 -6.59 -9.07 -0.07
CA ALA A 265 -7.59 -9.88 0.60
C ALA A 265 -7.42 -11.36 0.28
N GLN A 266 -7.33 -11.72 -1.01
CA GLN A 266 -7.10 -13.09 -1.44
C GLN A 266 -5.78 -13.65 -0.89
N ALA A 267 -4.69 -12.87 -0.94
CA ALA A 267 -3.39 -13.28 -0.42
C ALA A 267 -3.39 -13.50 1.10
N ARG A 268 -4.15 -12.71 1.85
CA ARG A 268 -4.28 -12.82 3.31
C ARG A 268 -5.19 -13.98 3.72
N LEU A 269 -6.31 -14.16 3.02
CA LEU A 269 -7.27 -15.23 3.32
C LEU A 269 -6.79 -16.61 2.88
N GLY A 270 -5.68 -16.69 2.14
CA GLY A 270 -5.07 -17.96 1.71
C GLY A 270 -5.73 -18.55 0.47
N ASP A 271 -6.45 -17.71 -0.30
CA ASP A 271 -7.26 -18.10 -1.45
C ASP A 271 -6.39 -18.73 -2.53
N LYS A 272 -6.92 -19.76 -3.20
CA LYS A 272 -6.25 -20.37 -4.35
C LYS A 272 -6.49 -19.55 -5.62
N GLY A 273 -5.50 -19.54 -6.50
CA GLY A 273 -5.65 -18.96 -7.84
C GLY A 273 -6.82 -19.62 -8.58
N PHE A 274 -7.43 -18.92 -9.53
CA PHE A 274 -8.53 -19.44 -10.31
C PHE A 274 -8.14 -20.76 -11.00
N LEU A 275 -8.93 -21.79 -10.77
CA LEU A 275 -8.72 -23.19 -11.19
C LEU A 275 -7.40 -23.82 -10.73
N SER A 276 -6.70 -23.19 -9.78
CA SER A 276 -5.56 -23.79 -9.09
C SER A 276 -6.06 -24.66 -7.94
N LYS A 277 -5.53 -25.87 -7.85
CA LYS A 277 -5.80 -26.79 -6.75
C LYS A 277 -4.99 -26.41 -5.49
N ASP A 278 -3.72 -26.07 -5.69
CA ASP A 278 -2.74 -26.00 -4.60
C ASP A 278 -2.07 -24.62 -4.49
N ILE A 279 -1.95 -23.86 -5.58
CA ILE A 279 -1.20 -22.60 -5.59
C ILE A 279 -2.08 -21.44 -5.11
N THR A 280 -1.59 -20.71 -4.10
CA THR A 280 -2.31 -19.56 -3.55
C THR A 280 -2.16 -18.32 -4.42
N VAL A 281 -3.10 -17.38 -4.30
CA VAL A 281 -2.97 -16.04 -4.90
C VAL A 281 -1.71 -15.34 -4.39
N ARG A 282 -1.34 -15.55 -3.12
CA ARG A 282 -0.07 -15.04 -2.56
C ARG A 282 1.15 -15.54 -3.33
N ASP A 283 1.22 -16.84 -3.61
CA ASP A 283 2.35 -17.44 -4.34
C ASP A 283 2.39 -16.93 -5.78
N LEU A 284 1.23 -16.77 -6.43
CA LEU A 284 1.13 -16.18 -7.76
C LEU A 284 1.63 -14.73 -7.76
N LEU A 285 1.27 -13.91 -6.77
CA LEU A 285 1.73 -12.52 -6.68
C LEU A 285 3.25 -12.43 -6.52
N LEU A 286 3.86 -13.33 -5.73
CA LEU A 286 5.30 -13.38 -5.52
C LEU A 286 6.08 -13.90 -6.75
N ASN A 287 5.47 -14.78 -7.55
CA ASN A 287 6.11 -15.43 -8.69
C ASN A 287 5.59 -14.95 -10.06
N ARG A 288 5.03 -13.73 -10.12
CA ARG A 288 4.54 -13.09 -11.36
C ARG A 288 3.47 -13.90 -12.11
N GLY A 289 2.51 -14.45 -11.39
CA GLY A 289 1.32 -15.07 -11.98
C GLY A 289 0.51 -14.08 -12.82
N ASP A 290 -0.28 -14.60 -13.76
CA ASP A 290 -0.97 -13.81 -14.75
C ASP A 290 -2.35 -13.34 -14.27
N LYS A 291 -2.70 -12.09 -14.61
CA LYS A 291 -4.10 -11.62 -14.56
C LYS A 291 -4.81 -12.16 -15.80
N HIS A 292 -5.81 -13.02 -15.59
CA HIS A 292 -6.62 -13.61 -16.65
C HIS A 292 -8.00 -12.96 -16.71
N HIS A 293 -8.49 -12.72 -17.93
CA HIS A 293 -9.87 -12.29 -18.17
C HIS A 293 -10.81 -13.50 -18.14
N ILE A 294 -11.73 -13.55 -17.18
CA ILE A 294 -12.72 -14.62 -17.05
C ILE A 294 -13.56 -14.72 -18.33
N PHE A 295 -14.05 -13.59 -18.84
CA PHE A 295 -14.58 -13.49 -20.19
C PHE A 295 -13.43 -13.07 -21.10
N PRO A 296 -12.89 -13.95 -21.97
CA PRO A 296 -11.66 -13.66 -22.67
C PRO A 296 -11.74 -12.40 -23.51
N ARG A 297 -10.65 -11.64 -23.51
CA ARG A 297 -10.58 -10.34 -24.17
C ARG A 297 -10.97 -10.41 -25.65
N ARG A 298 -10.44 -11.37 -26.41
CA ARG A 298 -10.75 -11.49 -27.85
C ARG A 298 -12.22 -11.83 -28.10
N TYR A 299 -12.80 -12.68 -27.26
CA TYR A 299 -14.23 -12.97 -27.30
C TYR A 299 -15.07 -11.69 -27.13
N LEU A 300 -14.79 -10.88 -26.11
CA LEU A 300 -15.52 -9.62 -25.89
C LEU A 300 -15.27 -8.57 -27.00
N GLN A 301 -14.08 -8.53 -27.59
CA GLN A 301 -13.77 -7.65 -28.73
C GLN A 301 -14.59 -8.02 -29.97
N GLN A 302 -14.78 -9.31 -30.25
CA GLN A 302 -15.63 -9.77 -31.36
C GLN A 302 -17.11 -9.39 -31.16
N GLN A 303 -17.54 -9.20 -29.91
CA GLN A 303 -18.86 -8.67 -29.55
C GLN A 303 -18.92 -7.12 -29.57
N GLY A 304 -17.88 -6.44 -30.07
CA GLY A 304 -17.84 -4.99 -30.19
C GLY A 304 -17.52 -4.22 -28.90
N MET A 305 -17.11 -4.90 -27.82
CA MET A 305 -16.81 -4.21 -26.55
C MET A 305 -15.48 -3.44 -26.61
N ASN A 306 -15.51 -2.22 -26.05
CA ASN A 306 -14.33 -1.37 -25.93
C ASN A 306 -13.42 -1.77 -24.75
N ARG A 307 -12.22 -1.19 -24.71
CA ARG A 307 -11.20 -1.46 -23.67
C ARG A 307 -11.68 -1.22 -22.25
N GLY A 308 -12.45 -0.16 -22.02
CA GLY A 308 -13.00 0.13 -20.70
C GLY A 308 -13.96 -0.94 -20.21
N ARG A 309 -14.63 -1.67 -21.13
CA ARG A 309 -15.62 -2.71 -20.81
C ARG A 309 -14.98 -4.07 -20.62
N TYR A 310 -14.08 -4.50 -21.50
CA TYR A 310 -13.45 -5.83 -21.35
C TYR A 310 -12.37 -5.85 -20.25
N ASN A 311 -11.75 -4.73 -19.89
CA ASN A 311 -10.75 -4.64 -18.81
C ASN A 311 -11.35 -4.31 -17.43
N GLN A 312 -12.66 -4.46 -17.24
CA GLN A 312 -13.27 -4.26 -15.93
C GLN A 312 -12.58 -5.14 -14.88
N ILE A 313 -12.29 -4.59 -13.70
CA ILE A 313 -11.54 -5.34 -12.67
C ILE A 313 -12.27 -6.60 -12.20
N ALA A 314 -13.61 -6.57 -12.25
CA ALA A 314 -14.44 -7.73 -11.99
C ALA A 314 -14.39 -8.80 -13.10
N ASN A 315 -13.70 -8.56 -14.21
CA ASN A 315 -13.37 -9.58 -15.19
C ASN A 315 -12.00 -10.24 -14.94
N PHE A 316 -11.23 -9.80 -13.93
CA PHE A 316 -9.90 -10.35 -13.67
C PHE A 316 -9.86 -11.39 -12.55
N VAL A 317 -9.04 -12.42 -12.75
CA VAL A 317 -8.60 -13.38 -11.72
C VAL A 317 -7.10 -13.60 -11.81
N MET A 318 -6.47 -13.99 -10.70
CA MET A 318 -5.11 -14.50 -10.71
C MET A 318 -5.14 -15.98 -11.06
N ALA A 319 -4.39 -16.39 -12.07
CA ALA A 319 -4.32 -17.77 -12.51
C ALA A 319 -2.87 -18.18 -12.81
N GLN A 320 -2.63 -19.49 -12.82
CA GLN A 320 -1.38 -20.04 -13.37
C GLN A 320 -1.34 -19.87 -14.89
N SER A 321 -0.16 -19.67 -15.46
CA SER A 321 0.00 -19.46 -16.90
C SER A 321 -0.53 -20.65 -17.73
N GLU A 322 -0.41 -21.89 -17.23
CA GLU A 322 -0.94 -23.08 -17.91
C GLU A 322 -2.47 -23.07 -17.97
N VAL A 323 -3.15 -22.62 -16.92
CA VAL A 323 -4.61 -22.45 -16.89
C VAL A 323 -5.02 -21.36 -17.88
N ASN A 324 -4.31 -20.24 -17.87
CA ASN A 324 -4.53 -19.11 -18.79
C ASN A 324 -4.40 -19.56 -20.27
N ILE A 325 -3.35 -20.31 -20.60
CA ILE A 325 -3.11 -20.86 -21.94
C ILE A 325 -4.20 -21.86 -22.32
N ALA A 326 -4.61 -22.75 -21.41
CA ALA A 326 -5.63 -23.76 -21.68
C ALA A 326 -7.00 -23.15 -22.00
N ILE A 327 -7.38 -22.05 -21.33
CA ILE A 327 -8.61 -21.30 -21.62
C ILE A 327 -8.48 -20.56 -22.96
N GLY A 328 -7.39 -19.82 -23.15
CA GLY A 328 -7.14 -19.04 -24.36
C GLY A 328 -8.27 -18.04 -24.66
N ASP A 329 -8.79 -18.04 -25.89
CA ASP A 329 -9.86 -17.16 -26.34
C ASP A 329 -11.24 -17.85 -26.39
N LYS A 330 -11.40 -19.00 -25.73
CA LYS A 330 -12.66 -19.77 -25.77
C LYS A 330 -13.83 -18.94 -25.25
N PRO A 331 -15.02 -19.01 -25.88
CA PRO A 331 -16.22 -18.42 -25.31
C PRO A 331 -16.46 -18.95 -23.89
N PRO A 332 -16.91 -18.10 -22.95
CA PRO A 332 -17.10 -18.49 -21.56
C PRO A 332 -18.07 -19.66 -21.39
N GLU A 333 -19.16 -19.69 -22.17
CA GLU A 333 -20.11 -20.80 -22.15
C GLU A 333 -19.48 -22.15 -22.50
N VAL A 334 -18.49 -22.15 -23.40
CA VAL A 334 -17.82 -23.38 -23.83
C VAL A 334 -16.91 -23.88 -22.72
N TYR A 335 -16.00 -23.03 -22.22
CA TYR A 335 -15.00 -23.51 -21.27
C TYR A 335 -15.61 -23.77 -19.87
N PHE A 336 -16.64 -23.02 -19.44
CA PHE A 336 -17.31 -23.31 -18.17
C PHE A 336 -18.10 -24.63 -18.22
N LYS A 337 -18.72 -24.96 -19.36
CA LYS A 337 -19.32 -26.28 -19.56
C LYS A 337 -18.26 -27.39 -19.47
N GLU A 338 -17.12 -27.21 -20.09
CA GLU A 338 -16.02 -28.17 -20.01
C GLU A 338 -15.42 -28.29 -18.59
N ILE A 339 -15.38 -27.20 -17.81
CA ILE A 339 -15.01 -27.25 -16.38
C ILE A 339 -16.03 -28.10 -15.60
N ALA A 340 -17.33 -27.89 -15.83
CA ALA A 340 -18.38 -28.68 -15.21
C ALA A 340 -18.27 -30.16 -15.59
N GLU A 341 -17.98 -30.49 -16.85
CA GLU A 341 -17.73 -31.86 -17.29
C GLU A 341 -16.49 -32.48 -16.60
N GLN A 342 -15.39 -31.73 -16.50
CA GLN A 342 -14.15 -32.18 -15.86
C GLN A 342 -14.36 -32.63 -14.41
N VAL A 343 -15.17 -31.91 -13.63
CA VAL A 343 -15.43 -32.26 -12.22
C VAL A 343 -16.48 -33.35 -12.06
N ASN A 344 -17.11 -33.79 -13.15
CA ASN A 344 -18.09 -34.87 -13.18
C ASN A 344 -17.56 -36.12 -13.92
N GLY A 345 -16.24 -36.35 -13.89
CA GLY A 345 -15.59 -37.53 -14.47
C GLY A 345 -15.11 -37.37 -15.91
N GLY A 346 -15.25 -36.17 -16.50
CA GLY A 346 -14.70 -35.82 -17.80
C GLY A 346 -13.16 -35.68 -17.80
N PRO A 347 -12.56 -35.42 -18.98
CA PRO A 347 -11.12 -35.26 -19.12
C PRO A 347 -10.61 -34.00 -18.41
N LYS A 348 -9.39 -34.05 -17.87
CA LYS A 348 -8.72 -32.89 -17.27
C LYS A 348 -8.22 -31.94 -18.37
N ARG A 349 -8.84 -30.77 -18.45
CA ARG A 349 -8.55 -29.69 -19.40
C ARG A 349 -7.98 -28.44 -18.72
N TYR A 350 -8.42 -28.15 -17.49
CA TYR A 350 -8.12 -26.92 -16.77
C TYR A 350 -7.61 -27.21 -15.35
N GLY A 351 -6.29 -27.25 -15.18
CA GLY A 351 -5.67 -27.46 -13.88
C GLY A 351 -5.98 -28.81 -13.23
N GLY A 352 -5.84 -28.86 -11.91
CA GLY A 352 -5.89 -30.11 -11.13
C GLY A 352 -7.22 -30.40 -10.42
N ILE A 353 -8.21 -29.51 -10.50
CA ILE A 353 -9.49 -29.64 -9.77
C ILE A 353 -10.41 -30.61 -10.51
N THR A 354 -10.78 -31.72 -9.89
CA THR A 354 -11.55 -32.80 -10.54
C THR A 354 -12.78 -33.23 -9.73
N ASP A 355 -13.10 -32.52 -8.65
CA ASP A 355 -14.26 -32.78 -7.82
C ASP A 355 -15.10 -31.51 -7.63
N PRO A 356 -16.44 -31.61 -7.56
CA PRO A 356 -17.32 -30.44 -7.53
C PRO A 356 -17.14 -29.56 -6.28
N GLU A 357 -16.84 -30.16 -5.13
CA GLU A 357 -16.69 -29.44 -3.86
C GLU A 357 -15.43 -28.55 -3.85
N THR A 358 -14.32 -29.04 -4.39
CA THR A 358 -13.11 -28.23 -4.54
C THR A 358 -13.30 -27.11 -5.56
N LEU A 359 -14.03 -27.36 -6.66
CA LEU A 359 -14.37 -26.32 -7.63
C LEU A 359 -15.25 -25.23 -7.02
N LYS A 360 -16.28 -25.61 -6.26
CA LYS A 360 -17.15 -24.70 -5.54
C LYS A 360 -16.35 -23.78 -4.61
N ARG A 361 -15.46 -24.33 -3.78
CA ARG A 361 -14.56 -23.54 -2.93
C ARG A 361 -13.68 -22.59 -3.73
N ASN A 362 -13.07 -23.06 -4.82
CA ASN A 362 -12.23 -22.22 -5.67
C ASN A 362 -13.03 -21.06 -6.30
N PHE A 363 -14.29 -21.28 -6.68
CA PHE A 363 -15.16 -20.24 -7.22
C PHE A 363 -15.56 -19.22 -6.14
N GLU A 364 -15.87 -19.66 -4.92
CA GLU A 364 -16.13 -18.79 -3.78
C GLU A 364 -14.90 -17.93 -3.41
N GLU A 365 -13.70 -18.53 -3.41
CA GLU A 365 -12.41 -17.84 -3.20
C GLU A 365 -12.10 -16.81 -4.30
N ASN A 366 -12.55 -17.05 -5.54
CA ASN A 366 -12.36 -16.15 -6.67
C ASN A 366 -13.57 -15.24 -6.96
N CYS A 367 -14.55 -15.23 -6.04
CA CYS A 367 -15.76 -14.41 -6.11
C CYS A 367 -16.55 -14.61 -7.40
N LEU A 368 -16.66 -15.84 -7.85
CA LEU A 368 -17.40 -16.22 -9.06
C LEU A 368 -18.86 -16.57 -8.71
N PRO A 369 -19.84 -16.14 -9.53
CA PRO A 369 -21.24 -16.55 -9.35
C PRO A 369 -21.41 -18.07 -9.37
N ILE A 370 -22.25 -18.58 -8.45
CA ILE A 370 -22.53 -20.02 -8.29
C ILE A 370 -23.11 -20.65 -9.56
N SER A 371 -23.83 -19.87 -10.38
CA SER A 371 -24.40 -20.36 -11.65
C SER A 371 -23.33 -20.92 -12.61
N LEU A 372 -22.08 -20.42 -12.51
CA LEU A 372 -20.98 -20.91 -13.34
C LEU A 372 -20.59 -22.35 -13.02
N LEU A 373 -20.91 -22.88 -11.83
CA LEU A 373 -20.62 -24.27 -11.46
C LEU A 373 -21.41 -25.27 -12.32
N SER A 374 -22.61 -24.90 -12.75
CA SER A 374 -23.44 -25.72 -13.65
C SER A 374 -23.23 -25.39 -15.13
N GLY A 375 -22.21 -24.56 -15.46
CA GLY A 375 -21.97 -24.07 -16.81
C GLY A 375 -22.94 -22.98 -17.27
N GLN A 376 -23.81 -22.48 -16.40
CA GLN A 376 -24.74 -21.40 -16.72
C GLN A 376 -24.04 -20.05 -16.57
N VAL A 377 -23.61 -19.50 -17.69
CA VAL A 377 -22.91 -18.22 -17.77
C VAL A 377 -23.93 -17.08 -17.91
N PRO A 378 -24.03 -16.16 -16.93
CA PRO A 378 -24.86 -14.96 -17.07
C PRO A 378 -24.34 -14.08 -18.21
N ASP A 379 -25.17 -13.16 -18.70
CA ASP A 379 -24.67 -12.10 -19.58
C ASP A 379 -23.57 -11.30 -18.86
N TYR A 380 -22.69 -10.67 -19.65
CA TYR A 380 -21.48 -10.05 -19.13
C TYR A 380 -21.76 -8.95 -18.09
N GLU A 381 -22.83 -8.17 -18.24
CA GLU A 381 -23.14 -7.09 -17.30
C GLU A 381 -23.68 -7.62 -15.98
N THR A 382 -24.58 -8.60 -16.04
CA THR A 382 -25.07 -9.31 -14.85
C THR A 382 -23.92 -10.01 -14.12
N PHE A 383 -23.02 -10.64 -14.86
CA PHE A 383 -21.81 -11.25 -14.29
C PHE A 383 -20.93 -10.22 -13.57
N LEU A 384 -20.61 -9.10 -14.21
CA LEU A 384 -19.78 -8.06 -13.61
C LEU A 384 -20.42 -7.47 -12.35
N ALA A 385 -21.73 -7.21 -12.38
CA ALA A 385 -22.45 -6.66 -11.23
C ALA A 385 -22.41 -7.61 -10.03
N GLU A 386 -22.72 -8.90 -10.24
CA GLU A 386 -22.70 -9.89 -9.16
C GLU A 386 -21.27 -10.14 -8.65
N ARG A 387 -20.29 -10.22 -9.55
CA ARG A 387 -18.89 -10.40 -9.14
C ARG A 387 -18.37 -9.23 -8.32
N ARG A 388 -18.69 -7.97 -8.68
CA ARG A 388 -18.32 -6.81 -7.84
C ARG A 388 -18.91 -6.90 -6.44
N ARG A 389 -20.16 -7.36 -6.30
CA ARG A 389 -20.80 -7.58 -5.00
C ARG A 389 -20.06 -8.66 -4.19
N LEU A 390 -19.74 -9.80 -4.80
CA LEU A 390 -19.01 -10.89 -4.15
C LEU A 390 -17.58 -10.47 -3.74
N MET A 391 -16.86 -9.76 -4.61
CA MET A 391 -15.53 -9.22 -4.31
C MET A 391 -15.58 -8.23 -3.14
N ALA A 392 -16.57 -7.34 -3.10
CA ALA A 392 -16.75 -6.40 -1.99
C ALA A 392 -16.99 -7.12 -0.65
N LEU A 393 -17.77 -8.21 -0.65
CA LEU A 393 -17.97 -9.05 0.54
C LEU A 393 -16.69 -9.81 0.94
N ARG A 394 -15.86 -10.24 -0.02
CA ARG A 394 -14.54 -10.82 0.26
C ARG A 394 -13.61 -9.81 0.91
N ILE A 395 -13.60 -8.57 0.44
CA ILE A 395 -12.84 -7.47 1.05
C ILE A 395 -13.38 -7.17 2.46
N LYS A 396 -14.70 -7.18 2.68
CA LYS A 396 -15.29 -7.07 4.04
C LYS A 396 -14.73 -8.14 4.96
N ARG A 397 -14.78 -9.41 4.53
CA ARG A 397 -14.26 -10.54 5.31
C ARG A 397 -12.76 -10.40 5.61
N TRP A 398 -11.99 -9.92 4.64
CA TRP A 398 -10.59 -9.60 4.84
C TRP A 398 -10.40 -8.52 5.91
N PHE A 399 -11.15 -7.43 5.85
CA PHE A 399 -11.06 -6.35 6.84
C PHE A 399 -11.41 -6.82 8.26
N GLU A 400 -12.40 -7.70 8.40
CA GLU A 400 -12.77 -8.33 9.69
C GLU A 400 -11.61 -9.11 10.31
N VAL A 401 -10.83 -9.88 9.52
CA VAL A 401 -9.68 -10.65 10.02
C VAL A 401 -8.40 -9.82 10.22
N LEU A 402 -8.45 -8.52 9.90
CA LEU A 402 -7.41 -7.56 10.31
C LEU A 402 -7.63 -7.02 11.73
N GLY A 403 -8.81 -7.28 12.31
CA GLY A 403 -9.15 -7.04 13.71
C GLY A 403 -8.28 -7.79 14.71
#